data_AF-A0A2G9S4F4-F1
#
_entry.id   AF-A0A2G9S4F4-F1
#
_cell.length_a   1.000
_cell.length_b   1.000
_cell.length_c   1.000
_cell.angle_alpha   90.00
_cell.angle_beta   90.00
_cell.angle_gamma   90.00
#
_symmetry.space_group_name_H-M   'P 1'
#
loop_
_entity.id
_entity.type
_entity.pdbx_description
1 polymer ?
#
loop_
_entity_poly.entity_id
_entity_poly.type
_entity_poly.pdbx_seq_one_letter_code
_entity_poly.pdbx_strand_id
1 'polypeptide(L)' 'MEPQNFSLLSPVILEVLANRFPDDFTPEVQVAWKKFLFQVCAFLTSKAVYSHPA' A
#
# COMPACT_ATOMS: atom_id res chain seq x y z
N MET A 1 3.20 14.92 -1.77
CA MET A 1 3.35 13.58 -2.37
C MET A 1 2.07 13.31 -3.14
N GLU A 2 2.16 13.19 -4.45
CA GLU A 2 0.99 12.98 -5.30
C GLU A 2 0.26 11.67 -4.94
N PRO A 3 -1.09 11.64 -4.91
CA PRO A 3 -1.88 10.43 -4.67
C PRO A 3 -1.49 9.26 -5.59
N GLN A 4 -0.95 9.57 -6.77
CA GLN A 4 -0.50 8.59 -7.78
C GLN A 4 0.74 7.79 -7.35
N ASN A 5 1.62 8.31 -6.50
CA ASN A 5 2.83 7.59 -6.09
C ASN A 5 2.52 6.35 -5.21
N PHE A 6 1.41 6.38 -4.48
CA PHE A 6 0.97 5.28 -3.62
C PHE A 6 0.28 4.14 -4.39
N SER A 7 -0.30 4.45 -5.56
CA SER A 7 -0.91 3.42 -6.42
C SER A 7 0.14 2.52 -7.08
N LEU A 8 1.37 3.02 -7.27
CA LEU A 8 2.52 2.26 -7.80
C LEU A 8 3.24 1.44 -6.72
N LEU A 9 3.28 1.93 -5.48
CA LEU A 9 3.99 1.28 -4.38
C LEU A 9 3.30 -0.01 -3.89
N SER A 10 1.96 -0.01 -3.88
CA SER A 10 1.17 -1.15 -3.43
C SER A 10 1.41 -2.44 -4.25
N PRO A 11 1.37 -2.44 -5.59
CA PRO A 11 1.63 -3.64 -6.38
C PRO A 11 3.08 -4.14 -6.24
N VAL A 12 4.08 -3.25 -6.14
CA VAL A 12 5.49 -3.64 -5.95
C VAL A 12 5.69 -4.38 -4.63
N ILE A 13 5.10 -3.89 -3.54
CA ILE A 13 5.18 -4.57 -2.23
C ILE A 13 4.52 -5.96 -2.30
N LEU A 14 3.35 -6.06 -2.91
CA LEU A 14 2.65 -7.35 -3.07
C LEU A 14 3.45 -8.33 -3.93
N GLU A 15 4.10 -7.87 -4.99
CA GLU A 15 4.96 -8.68 -5.84
C GLU A 15 6.20 -9.19 -5.08
N VAL A 16 6.84 -8.34 -4.28
CA VAL A 16 7.98 -8.76 -3.45
C VAL A 16 7.54 -9.79 -2.41
N LEU A 17 6.38 -9.60 -1.77
CA LEU A 17 5.85 -10.55 -0.79
C LEU A 17 5.55 -11.91 -1.43
N ALA A 18 4.90 -11.92 -2.60
CA ALA A 18 4.63 -13.15 -3.34
C ALA A 18 5.91 -13.90 -3.73
N ASN A 19 6.95 -13.18 -4.16
CA ASN A 19 8.23 -13.78 -4.54
C ASN A 19 9.08 -14.25 -3.35
N ARG A 20 8.93 -13.64 -2.17
CA ARG A 20 9.75 -13.98 -0.98
C ARG A 20 9.08 -15.02 -0.08
N PHE A 21 7.76 -15.08 -0.09
CA PHE A 21 6.97 -15.98 0.74
C PHE A 21 5.97 -16.79 -0.10
N PRO A 22 6.42 -17.53 -1.13
CA PRO A 22 5.51 -18.15 -2.10
C PRO A 22 4.54 -19.16 -1.47
N ASP A 23 4.96 -19.87 -0.42
CA ASP A 23 4.13 -20.88 0.27
C ASP A 23 3.13 -20.25 1.26
N ASP A 24 3.43 -19.05 1.78
CA ASP A 24 2.62 -18.36 2.78
C ASP A 24 1.76 -17.24 2.17
N PHE A 25 2.02 -16.83 0.93
CA PHE A 25 1.30 -15.74 0.26
C PHE A 25 -0.01 -16.24 -0.37
N THR A 26 -0.93 -16.67 0.49
CA THR A 26 -2.26 -17.12 0.07
C THR A 26 -3.13 -15.95 -0.42
N PRO A 27 -4.24 -16.23 -1.13
CA PRO A 27 -5.20 -15.20 -1.54
C PRO A 27 -5.72 -14.36 -0.36
N GLU A 28 -5.96 -14.97 0.79
CA GLU A 28 -6.42 -14.29 2.02
C GLU A 28 -5.35 -13.33 2.54
N VAL A 29 -4.09 -13.76 2.55
CA VAL A 29 -2.93 -12.91 2.93
C VAL A 29 -2.80 -11.74 1.95
N GLN A 30 -2.92 -11.97 0.65
CA GLN A 30 -2.91 -10.90 -0.35
C GLN A 30 -4.03 -9.87 -0.12
N VAL A 31 -5.24 -10.33 0.21
CA VAL A 31 -6.38 -9.45 0.54
C VAL A 31 -6.11 -8.64 1.81
N ALA A 32 -5.55 -9.26 2.85
CA ALA A 32 -5.18 -8.56 4.09
C ALA A 32 -4.14 -7.46 3.82
N TRP A 33 -3.09 -7.76 3.05
CA TRP A 33 -2.08 -6.78 2.66
C TRP A 33 -2.65 -5.65 1.82
N LYS A 34 -3.55 -5.93 0.86
CA LYS A 34 -4.24 -4.88 0.10
C LYS A 34 -5.01 -3.92 1.00
N LYS A 35 -5.75 -4.45 2.00
CA LYS A 35 -6.49 -3.62 2.97
C LYS A 35 -5.55 -2.77 3.82
N PHE A 36 -4.47 -3.36 4.31
CA PHE A 36 -3.46 -2.65 5.11
C PHE A 36 -2.82 -1.51 4.30
N LEU A 37 -2.32 -1.81 3.10
CA LEU A 37 -1.67 -0.81 2.23
C LEU A 37 -2.63 0.31 1.84
N PHE A 38 -3.90 0.00 1.57
CA PHE A 38 -4.92 1.03 1.33
C PHE A 38 -5.06 2.00 2.51
N GLN A 39 -5.12 1.49 3.75
CA GLN A 39 -5.22 2.32 4.95
C GLN A 39 -3.95 3.16 5.19
N VAL A 40 -2.76 2.59 4.95
CA VAL A 40 -1.48 3.32 5.03
C VAL A 40 -1.46 4.47 4.02
N CYS A 41 -1.86 4.20 2.77
CA CYS A 41 -1.90 5.22 1.72
C CYS A 41 -2.92 6.32 2.04
N ALA A 42 -4.10 5.96 2.55
CA ALA A 42 -5.12 6.91 2.98
C ALA A 42 -4.62 7.81 4.11
N PHE A 43 -3.95 7.23 5.12
CA PHE A 43 -3.37 7.99 6.23
C PHE A 43 -2.29 8.96 5.77
N LEU A 44 -1.32 8.49 4.96
CA LEU A 44 -0.24 9.35 4.46
C LEU A 44 -0.76 10.47 3.56
N THR A 45 -1.77 10.18 2.74
CA THR A 45 -2.45 11.19 1.90
C THR A 45 -3.13 12.23 2.78
N SER A 46 -3.86 11.80 3.82
CA SER A 46 -4.50 12.73 4.76
C SER A 46 -3.48 13.67 5.42
N LYS A 47 -2.33 13.14 5.87
CA LYS A 47 -1.27 13.94 6.51
C LYS A 47 -0.59 14.90 5.55
N ALA A 48 -0.37 14.49 4.29
CA ALA A 48 0.23 15.34 3.27
C ALA A 48 -0.65 16.58 2.95
N VAL A 49 -1.97 16.44 2.99
CA VAL A 49 -2.92 17.55 2.80
C VAL A 49 -2.86 18.55 3.96
N TYR A 50 -2.62 18.09 5.20
CA TYR A 50 -2.51 18.98 6.36
C TYR A 50 -1.18 19.75 6.46
N SER A 51 -0.13 19.29 5.78
CA SER A 51 1.19 19.94 5.82
C SER A 51 1.36 21.12 4.83
N HIS A 52 0.38 21.40 3.98
CA HIS A 52 0.33 22.59 3.13
C HIS A 52 -1.06 23.22 3.16
N PRO A 53 -1.31 24.24 4.02
CA PRO A 53 -2.49 25.08 3.87
C PRO A 53 -2.35 25.87 2.55
N ALA A 54 -3.39 25.80 1.73
CA ALA A 54 -3.57 26.64 0.55
C ALA A 54 -3.81 28.10 0.94
#